data_AF-A0A1J0AGH1-F1
#
_entry.id   AF-A0A1J0AGH1-F1
#
_cell.length_a   1.000
_cell.length_b   1.000
_cell.length_c   1.000
_cell.angle_alpha   90.00
_cell.angle_beta   90.00
_cell.angle_gamma   90.00
#
_symmetry.space_group_name_H-M   'P 1'
#
loop_
_entity.id
_entity.type
_entity.pdbx_description
1 polymer ?
#
loop_
_entity_poly.entity_id
_entity_poly.type
_entity_poly.pdbx_seq_one_letter_code
_entity_poly.pdbx_strand_id
1 'polypeptide(L)' 'MSIKYGSKYYPLFEHLQGYKQEAVTLTFAEIETLMGCSLPESAQRKKNWWSNRDSPMG' A
#
# COMPACT_ATOMS: atom_id res chain seq x y z
N MET A 1 7.87 11.09 -0.30
CA MET A 1 7.09 10.86 -1.53
C MET A 1 5.76 11.59 -1.43
N SER A 2 5.36 12.35 -2.45
CA SER A 2 4.01 12.91 -2.52
C SER A 2 3.07 11.87 -3.12
N ILE A 3 2.09 11.37 -2.37
CA ILE A 3 1.04 10.51 -2.93
C ILE A 3 0.21 11.37 -3.89
N LYS A 4 0.25 11.02 -5.18
CA LYS A 4 -0.47 11.74 -6.23
C LYS A 4 -1.93 11.28 -6.25
N TYR A 5 -2.85 12.24 -6.33
CA TYR A 5 -4.25 11.98 -6.67
C TYR A 5 -4.31 11.15 -7.96
N GLY A 6 -5.03 10.02 -7.93
CA GLY A 6 -5.15 9.10 -9.05
C GLY A 6 -4.06 8.01 -9.14
N SER A 7 -3.14 7.92 -8.18
CA SER A 7 -2.26 6.74 -8.10
C SER A 7 -3.05 5.50 -7.66
N LYS A 8 -2.58 4.31 -8.05
CA LYS A 8 -3.17 3.03 -7.59
C LYS A 8 -3.21 2.85 -6.06
N TYR A 9 -2.40 3.62 -5.33
CA TYR A 9 -2.34 3.60 -3.86
C TYR A 9 -3.18 4.71 -3.22
N TYR A 10 -3.81 5.58 -4.00
CA TYR A 10 -4.59 6.70 -3.48
C TYR A 10 -5.77 6.24 -2.59
N PRO A 11 -6.57 5.21 -2.95
CA PRO A 11 -7.63 4.70 -2.07
C PRO A 11 -7.11 4.18 -0.73
N LEU A 12 -5.96 3.50 -0.74
CA LEU A 12 -5.30 3.03 0.47
C LEU A 12 -4.83 4.21 1.33
N PHE A 13 -4.30 5.27 0.72
CA PHE A 13 -3.92 6.49 1.43
C PHE A 13 -5.11 7.18 2.11
N GLU A 14 -6.24 7.37 1.40
CA GLU A 14 -7.44 7.96 2.00
C GLU A 14 -7.97 7.11 3.16
N HIS A 15 -7.97 5.78 3.00
CA HIS A 15 -8.39 4.87 4.05
C HIS A 15 -7.50 5.01 5.29
N LEU A 16 -6.17 5.00 5.12
CA LEU A 16 -5.21 5.15 6.22
C LEU A 16 -5.26 6.53 6.89
N GLN A 17 -5.56 7.60 6.14
CA GLN A 17 -5.69 8.95 6.68
C GLN A 17 -6.84 9.07 7.69
N GLY A 18 -7.87 8.23 7.59
CA GLY A 18 -8.99 8.19 8.53
C GLY A 18 -8.66 7.60 9.91
N TYR A 19 -7.54 6.89 10.05
CA TYR A 19 -7.16 6.26 11.32
C TYR A 19 -6.38 7.24 12.21
N LYS A 20 -6.77 7.32 13.48
CA LYS A 20 -6.04 8.06 14.52
C LYS A 20 -4.95 7.24 15.21
N GLN A 21 -4.84 5.97 14.85
CA GLN A 21 -3.91 5.02 15.44
C GLN A 21 -2.57 5.10 14.73
N GLU A 22 -1.48 4.83 15.45
CA GLU A 22 -0.12 4.81 14.88
C GLU A 22 0.09 3.62 13.93
N ALA A 23 -0.66 2.52 14.13
CA ALA A 23 -0.61 1.35 13.28
C ALA A 23 -2.00 0.74 13.09
N VAL A 24 -2.24 0.17 11.90
CA VAL A 24 -3.42 -0.60 11.55
C VAL A 24 -2.99 -1.89 10.86
N THR A 25 -3.70 -2.97 11.14
CA THR A 25 -3.50 -4.26 10.48
C THR A 25 -4.56 -4.44 9.41
N LEU A 26 -4.12 -4.64 8.17
CA LEU A 26 -4.98 -4.97 7.03
C LEU A 26 -4.51 -6.29 6.42
N THR A 27 -5.47 -7.11 6.01
CA THR A 27 -5.23 -8.32 5.22
C THR A 27 -4.99 -7.96 3.75
N PHE A 28 -4.35 -8.86 2.99
CA PHE A 28 -4.15 -8.65 1.56
C PHE A 28 -5.48 -8.45 0.82
N ALA A 29 -6.53 -9.21 1.17
CA ALA A 29 -7.85 -9.10 0.55
C ALA A 29 -8.50 -7.72 0.81
N GLU A 30 -8.33 -7.15 2.00
CA GLU A 30 -8.82 -5.79 2.30
C GLU A 30 -8.07 -4.75 1.46
N ILE A 31 -6.74 -4.89 1.33
CA ILE A 31 -5.93 -3.97 0.52
C ILE A 31 -6.34 -4.06 -0.96
N GLU A 32 -6.56 -5.27 -1.49
CA GLU A 32 -7.00 -5.49 -2.87
C GLU A 32 -8.40 -4.90 -3.12
N THR A 33 -9.31 -5.08 -2.16
CA THR A 33 -10.66 -4.50 -2.22
C THR A 33 -10.61 -2.99 -2.20
N LEU A 34 -9.78 -2.38 -1.35
CA LEU A 34 -9.60 -0.93 -1.25
C LEU A 34 -9.03 -0.35 -2.55
N MET A 35 -8.05 -1.01 -3.16
CA MET A 35 -7.44 -0.54 -4.39
C MET A 35 -8.23 -0.91 -5.66
N GLY A 36 -9.24 -1.79 -5.54
CA GLY A 36 -9.99 -2.32 -6.68
C GLY A 36 -9.12 -3.16 -7.64
N CYS A 37 -7.98 -3.69 -7.18
CA CYS A 37 -7.07 -4.48 -8.00
C CYS A 37 -6.34 -5.53 -7.16
N SER A 38 -6.00 -6.65 -7.79
CA SER A 38 -5.24 -7.72 -7.15
C SER A 38 -3.77 -7.31 -6.95
N LEU A 39 -3.23 -7.65 -5.78
CA LEU A 39 -1.84 -7.46 -5.45
C LEU A 39 -1.00 -8.45 -6.25
N PRO A 40 0.20 -8.03 -6.71
CA PRO A 40 1.10 -8.96 -7.35
C PRO A 40 1.58 -10.01 -6.34
N GLU A 41 1.87 -11.21 -6.81
CA GLU A 41 2.36 -12.33 -6.01
C GLU A 41 3.64 -11.99 -5.20
N SER A 42 4.42 -11.02 -5.71
CA SER A 42 5.58 -10.46 -5.02
C SER A 42 5.22 -9.72 -3.73
N ALA A 43 4.06 -9.08 -3.63
CA ALA A 43 3.60 -8.42 -2.42
C ALA A 43 3.28 -9.43 -1.30
N GLN A 44 2.83 -10.63 -1.66
CA GLN A 44 2.54 -11.70 -0.69
C GLN A 44 3.82 -12.39 -0.21
N ARG A 45 4.78 -12.63 -1.12
CA ARG A 45 6.01 -13.39 -0.81
C ARG A 45 7.17 -12.55 -0.31
N LYS A 46 7.29 -11.30 -0.72
CA LYS A 46 8.47 -10.47 -0.45
C LYS A 46 8.10 -9.36 0.52
N LYS A 47 8.52 -9.48 1.79
CA LYS A 47 8.40 -8.38 2.78
C LYS A 47 9.05 -7.08 2.28
N ASN A 48 10.13 -7.19 1.50
CA ASN A 48 10.82 -6.04 0.90
C ASN A 48 9.95 -5.25 -0.09
N TRP A 49 8.89 -5.85 -0.64
CA TRP A 49 7.92 -5.15 -1.50
C TRP A 49 7.22 -4.02 -0.74
N TRP A 50 7.00 -4.19 0.56
CA TRP A 50 6.39 -3.20 1.46
C TRP A 50 7.42 -2.27 2.13
N SER A 51 8.71 -2.38 1.77
CA SER A 51 9.72 -1.52 2.34
C SER A 51 9.61 -0.11 1.76
N ASN A 52 9.64 0.90 2.62
CA ASN A 52 9.73 2.31 2.22
C ASN A 52 11.11 2.70 1.63
N ARG A 53 11.96 1.72 1.35
CA ARG A 53 13.24 1.95 0.69
C ARG A 53 12.97 2.05 -0.80
N ASP A 54 13.03 3.27 -1.32
CA ASP A 54 13.33 3.49 -2.72
C ASP A 54 14.54 2.63 -3.06
N SER A 55 14.34 1.65 -3.94
CA SER A 55 15.46 0.90 -4.50
C SER A 55 16.38 1.95 -5.12
N PRO A 56 17.67 2.05 -4.73
CA PRO A 56 18.58 2.93 -5.42
C PRO A 56 18.57 2.48 -6.88
N MET A 57 18.02 3.30 -7.76
CA MET A 57 18.16 3.12 -9.19
C MET A 57 19.63 3.41 -9.51
N GLY A 58 20.42 2.35 -9.75
CA GLY A 58 21.78 2.42 -10.31
C GLY A 58 22.89 2.39 -9.27
#